data_AF-A0A4Q9GR01-F1
#
_entry.id   AF-A0A4Q9GR01-F1
#
_cell.length_a   1.000
_cell.length_b   1.000
_cell.length_c   1.000
_cell.angle_alpha   90.00
_cell.angle_beta   90.00
_cell.angle_gamma   90.00
#
_symmetry.space_group_name_H-M   'P 1'
#
loop_
_entity.id
_entity.type
_entity.pdbx_description
1 polymer ?
#
loop_
_entity_poly.entity_id
_entity_poly.type
_entity_poly.pdbx_seq_one_letter_code
_entity_poly.pdbx_strand_id
1 'polypeptide(L)'
;MTVREPTAAELRDGINRLTVELARIGLTDDQEWPTLTRSAATTTVSTAHPPNRSVINATSYDALYNEQAERRAFNFVMLDKALVHFAYEFQGHRLSRHRVVFLPSPHLVEFQNDSELYLREHLYADVIGPQGLAVPMRFDFDVRQGQGVSIDHHATHLTLGQYKHCRIPVAAPVTPWAFMDFLVRHFYQSPAMPNLALNIEPDRRFDPHVLVDLTGNIHVSVPAGI
;
A
#
# COMPACT_ATOMS: atom_id res chain seq x y z
N MET A 1 24.09 -7.31 13.13
CA MET A 1 23.95 -5.85 13.21
C MET A 1 22.45 -5.55 13.22
N THR A 2 21.93 -4.96 14.29
CA THR A 2 20.53 -4.50 14.34
C THR A 2 20.38 -3.39 13.31
N VAL A 3 19.49 -3.57 12.32
CA VAL A 3 19.24 -2.54 11.31
C VAL A 3 18.48 -1.42 12.00
N ARG A 4 18.87 -0.16 11.74
CA ARG A 4 18.13 0.98 12.27
C ARG A 4 16.81 1.10 11.49
N GLU A 5 15.68 0.89 12.17
CA GLU A 5 14.35 1.06 11.58
C GLU A 5 14.10 2.51 11.12
N PRO A 6 13.21 2.73 10.12
CA PRO A 6 12.86 4.06 9.66
C PRO A 6 12.07 4.85 10.72
N THR A 7 12.38 6.13 10.83
CA THR A 7 11.61 7.08 11.64
C THR A 7 10.38 7.61 10.89
N ALA A 8 9.41 8.17 11.61
CA ALA A 8 8.26 8.86 11.01
C ALA A 8 8.67 9.94 9.98
N ALA A 9 9.73 10.71 10.26
CA ALA A 9 10.21 11.73 9.34
C ALA A 9 10.77 11.10 8.05
N GLU A 10 11.58 10.04 8.18
CA GLU A 10 12.15 9.33 7.03
C GLU A 10 11.07 8.68 6.15
N LEU A 11 9.99 8.13 6.74
CA LEU A 11 8.86 7.60 5.97
C LEU A 11 8.11 8.71 5.23
N ARG A 12 7.85 9.84 5.88
CA ARG A 12 7.19 10.99 5.24
C ARG A 12 8.02 11.51 4.07
N ASP A 13 9.33 11.62 4.25
CA ASP A 13 10.25 12.03 3.19
C ASP A 13 10.36 10.96 2.09
N GLY A 14 10.25 9.67 2.42
CA GLY A 14 10.16 8.57 1.45
C GLY A 14 8.92 8.65 0.58
N ILE A 15 7.74 8.90 1.18
CA ILE A 15 6.50 9.12 0.43
C ILE A 15 6.63 10.35 -0.48
N ASN A 16 7.25 11.45 -0.01
CA ASN A 16 7.51 12.62 -0.85
C ASN A 16 8.37 12.29 -2.08
N ARG A 17 9.45 11.50 -1.90
CA ARG A 17 10.30 11.07 -3.02
C ARG A 17 9.52 10.19 -4.00
N LEU A 18 8.68 9.29 -3.49
CA LEU A 18 7.79 8.47 -4.32
C LEU A 18 6.81 9.33 -5.11
N THR A 19 6.20 10.35 -4.51
CA THR A 19 5.29 11.27 -5.21
C THR A 19 5.98 11.90 -6.43
N VAL A 20 7.20 12.42 -6.22
CA VAL A 20 7.98 13.05 -7.29
C VAL A 20 8.38 12.05 -8.36
N GLU A 21 8.81 10.85 -7.97
CA GLU A 21 9.24 9.81 -8.91
C GLU A 21 8.08 9.27 -9.74
N LEU A 22 6.94 8.96 -9.12
CA LEU A 22 5.74 8.48 -9.81
C LEU A 22 5.20 9.52 -10.79
N ALA A 23 5.24 10.81 -10.43
CA ALA A 23 4.91 11.89 -11.35
C ALA A 23 5.92 11.99 -12.51
N ARG A 24 7.22 11.84 -12.23
CA ARG A 24 8.28 11.90 -13.24
C ARG A 24 8.15 10.78 -14.28
N ILE A 25 7.84 9.56 -13.85
CA ILE A 25 7.65 8.40 -14.76
C ILE A 25 6.22 8.31 -15.31
N GLY A 26 5.35 9.27 -14.96
CA GLY A 26 3.99 9.37 -15.49
C GLY A 26 3.03 8.31 -14.97
N LEU A 27 3.26 7.70 -13.80
CA LEU A 27 2.40 6.65 -13.22
C LEU A 27 1.30 7.15 -12.29
N THR A 28 1.31 8.43 -11.91
CA THR A 28 0.31 9.05 -11.01
C THR A 28 -0.48 10.11 -11.75
N ASP A 29 -1.79 10.10 -11.57
CA ASP A 29 -2.76 11.02 -12.18
C ASP A 29 -3.17 12.16 -11.21
N ASP A 30 -3.31 11.84 -9.92
CA ASP A 30 -3.55 12.79 -8.82
C ASP A 30 -2.78 12.32 -7.57
N GLN A 31 -2.55 13.21 -6.62
CA GLN A 31 -1.79 12.93 -5.41
C GLN A 31 -2.22 13.79 -4.21
N GLU A 32 -1.98 13.25 -3.02
CA GLU A 32 -1.93 14.02 -1.77
C GLU A 32 -0.58 13.87 -1.10
N TRP A 33 -0.06 15.00 -0.62
CA TRP A 33 1.22 15.02 0.06
C TRP A 33 1.12 14.42 1.46
N PRO A 34 2.14 13.66 1.89
CA PRO A 34 2.16 13.08 3.23
C PRO A 34 2.29 14.17 4.29
N THR A 35 1.47 14.09 5.31
CA THR A 35 1.51 14.93 6.50
C THR A 35 2.20 14.20 7.64
N LEU A 36 2.88 14.94 8.51
CA LEU A 36 3.44 14.43 9.75
C LEU A 36 2.78 15.20 10.90
N THR A 37 1.97 14.51 11.69
CA THR A 37 1.21 15.10 12.80
C THR A 37 1.73 14.55 14.12
N ARG A 38 1.96 15.44 15.08
CA ARG A 38 2.42 15.08 16.43
C ARG A 38 1.32 15.37 17.44
N SER A 39 0.97 14.36 18.22
CA SER A 39 0.15 14.49 19.43
C SER A 39 1.02 14.30 20.67
N ALA A 40 0.44 14.46 21.87
CA ALA A 40 1.16 14.27 23.12
C ALA A 40 1.75 12.86 23.30
N ALA A 41 1.18 11.83 22.65
CA ALA A 41 1.58 10.43 22.82
C ALA A 41 2.03 9.75 21.51
N THR A 42 1.65 10.28 20.34
CA THR A 42 1.85 9.61 19.06
C THR A 42 2.35 10.56 17.97
N THR A 43 3.16 10.04 17.06
CA THR A 43 3.48 10.71 15.78
C THR A 43 2.85 9.91 14.65
N THR A 44 2.10 10.56 13.77
CA THR A 44 1.46 9.90 12.62
C THR A 44 2.03 10.43 11.31
N VAL A 45 2.11 9.54 10.32
CA VAL A 45 2.43 9.85 8.92
C VAL A 45 1.28 9.34 8.07
N SER A 46 0.54 10.23 7.41
CA SER A 46 -0.58 9.87 6.53
C SER A 46 -0.88 11.02 5.57
N THR A 47 -2.13 11.19 5.13
CA THR A 47 -2.59 12.33 4.34
C THR A 47 -3.29 13.35 5.25
N ALA A 48 -3.66 14.52 4.73
CA ALA A 48 -4.46 15.49 5.49
C ALA A 48 -5.86 14.94 5.85
N HIS A 49 -6.38 14.02 5.03
CA HIS A 49 -7.69 13.41 5.16
C HIS A 49 -7.56 11.89 5.30
N PRO A 50 -7.10 11.37 6.46
CA PRO A 50 -6.90 9.94 6.62
C PRO A 50 -8.24 9.17 6.55
N PRO A 51 -8.23 7.91 6.07
CA PRO A 51 -9.41 7.04 6.06
C PRO A 51 -10.08 6.97 7.43
N ASN A 52 -11.38 7.23 7.51
CA ASN A 52 -12.13 7.07 8.75
C ASN A 52 -12.37 5.57 9.05
N ARG A 53 -12.49 5.20 10.32
CA ARG A 53 -12.84 3.83 10.76
C ARG A 53 -14.19 3.34 10.22
N SER A 54 -15.13 4.25 9.95
CA SER A 54 -16.49 3.95 9.45
C SER A 54 -16.52 3.33 8.05
N VAL A 55 -15.50 3.61 7.25
CA VAL A 55 -15.25 3.09 5.90
C VAL A 55 -15.16 1.55 5.89
N ILE A 56 -14.78 0.95 7.02
CA ILE A 56 -14.63 -0.50 7.22
C ILE A 56 -15.99 -1.21 7.31
N ASN A 57 -17.09 -0.47 7.50
CA ASN A 57 -18.47 -0.99 7.47
C ASN A 57 -19.15 -0.79 6.11
N ALA A 58 -18.42 -0.35 5.07
CA ALA A 58 -18.99 -0.19 3.74
C ALA A 58 -19.60 -1.50 3.25
N THR A 59 -20.84 -1.43 2.77
CA THR A 59 -21.63 -2.58 2.32
C THR A 59 -21.10 -3.19 1.02
N SER A 60 -20.36 -2.42 0.21
CA SER A 60 -19.74 -2.85 -1.05
C SER A 60 -18.36 -2.24 -1.29
N TYR A 61 -17.60 -2.85 -2.20
CA TYR A 61 -16.28 -2.37 -2.63
C TYR A 61 -16.35 -1.01 -3.34
N ASP A 62 -17.33 -0.80 -4.21
CA ASP A 62 -17.56 0.49 -4.88
C ASP A 62 -17.76 1.64 -3.90
N ALA A 63 -18.61 1.42 -2.89
CA ALA A 63 -18.88 2.44 -1.87
C ALA A 63 -17.61 2.75 -1.06
N LEU A 64 -16.83 1.72 -0.72
CA LEU A 64 -15.52 1.87 -0.07
C LEU A 64 -14.60 2.77 -0.92
N TYR A 65 -14.40 2.41 -2.19
CA TYR A 65 -13.50 3.11 -3.09
C TYR A 65 -13.94 4.56 -3.31
N ASN A 66 -15.21 4.80 -3.65
CA ASN A 66 -15.73 6.13 -3.96
C ASN A 66 -15.61 7.06 -2.74
N GLU A 67 -15.90 6.57 -1.52
CA GLU A 67 -15.71 7.38 -0.31
C GLU A 67 -14.24 7.77 -0.09
N GLN A 68 -13.29 6.87 -0.37
CA GLN A 68 -11.86 7.20 -0.26
C GLN A 68 -11.43 8.23 -1.32
N ALA A 69 -11.91 8.08 -2.55
CA ALA A 69 -11.62 9.03 -3.63
C ALA A 69 -12.19 10.43 -3.32
N GLU A 70 -13.47 10.52 -2.97
CA GLU A 70 -14.17 11.79 -2.68
C GLU A 70 -13.55 12.54 -1.49
N ARG A 71 -13.10 11.81 -0.47
CA ARG A 71 -12.45 12.40 0.71
C ARG A 71 -10.99 12.75 0.48
N ARG A 72 -10.40 12.39 -0.67
CA ARG A 72 -8.96 12.48 -0.92
C ARG A 72 -8.14 11.71 0.12
N ALA A 73 -8.66 10.54 0.52
CA ALA A 73 -8.04 9.65 1.51
C ALA A 73 -7.05 8.67 0.85
N PHE A 74 -6.17 9.19 0.01
CA PHE A 74 -5.15 8.47 -0.75
C PHE A 74 -3.87 9.28 -0.79
N ASN A 75 -2.72 8.64 -1.02
CA ASN A 75 -1.50 9.34 -1.39
C ASN A 75 -1.38 9.47 -2.91
N PHE A 76 -1.77 8.43 -3.66
CA PHE A 76 -1.69 8.41 -5.12
C PHE A 76 -3.01 7.92 -5.71
N VAL A 77 -3.46 8.60 -6.76
CA VAL A 77 -4.33 8.04 -7.79
C VAL A 77 -3.41 7.62 -8.91
N MET A 78 -3.29 6.32 -9.12
CA MET A 78 -2.48 5.74 -10.19
C MET A 78 -3.17 5.97 -11.56
N LEU A 79 -2.48 5.77 -12.67
CA LEU A 79 -3.04 5.98 -14.02
C LEU A 79 -4.36 5.20 -14.27
N ASP A 80 -4.50 4.03 -13.67
CA ASP A 80 -5.71 3.20 -13.68
C ASP A 80 -6.82 3.66 -12.76
N LYS A 81 -6.63 4.84 -12.15
CA LYS A 81 -7.42 5.34 -11.04
C LYS A 81 -7.31 4.49 -9.78
N ALA A 82 -6.43 3.49 -9.69
CA ALA A 82 -6.26 2.77 -8.44
C ALA A 82 -5.74 3.72 -7.34
N LEU A 83 -6.28 3.57 -6.14
CA LEU A 83 -5.88 4.39 -4.99
C LEU A 83 -4.79 3.68 -4.19
N VAL A 84 -3.70 4.38 -3.91
CA VAL A 84 -2.68 3.94 -2.96
C VAL A 84 -2.73 4.83 -1.72
N HIS A 85 -2.70 4.24 -0.53
CA HIS A 85 -2.68 4.98 0.73
C HIS A 85 -1.66 4.42 1.72
N PHE A 86 -0.98 5.32 2.41
CA PHE A 86 -0.03 5.04 3.49
C PHE A 86 -0.48 5.72 4.79
N ALA A 87 -0.55 4.94 5.86
CA ALA A 87 -0.76 5.43 7.21
C ALA A 87 0.17 4.72 8.19
N TYR A 88 0.94 5.48 8.97
CA TYR A 88 1.83 4.98 10.01
C TYR A 88 1.59 5.74 11.32
N GLU A 89 1.68 5.03 12.43
CA GLU A 89 1.59 5.57 13.79
C GLU A 89 2.80 5.09 14.59
N PHE A 90 3.43 6.03 15.29
CA PHE A 90 4.61 5.81 16.12
C PHE A 90 4.33 6.23 17.55
N GLN A 91 4.86 5.45 18.49
CA GLN A 91 4.98 5.81 19.90
C GLN A 91 6.47 6.04 20.21
N GLY A 92 6.84 7.30 20.40
CA GLY A 92 8.25 7.71 20.40
C GLY A 92 8.92 7.39 19.06
N HIS A 93 9.91 6.50 19.07
CA HIS A 93 10.65 6.09 17.87
C HIS A 93 10.21 4.73 17.30
N ARG A 94 9.26 4.05 17.93
CA ARG A 94 8.83 2.71 17.53
C ARG A 94 7.52 2.79 16.77
N LEU A 95 7.44 2.05 15.65
CA LEU A 95 6.17 1.86 14.96
C LEU A 95 5.21 1.11 15.89
N SER A 96 4.01 1.65 16.10
CA SER A 96 2.94 1.00 16.87
C SER A 96 1.86 0.41 15.96
N ARG A 97 1.67 1.02 14.78
CA ARG A 97 0.68 0.60 13.79
C ARG A 97 1.01 1.13 12.41
N HIS A 98 0.67 0.35 11.38
CA HIS A 98 0.55 0.89 10.01
C HIS A 98 -0.67 0.31 9.30
N ARG A 99 -1.01 0.97 8.20
CA ARG A 99 -1.91 0.47 7.18
C ARG A 99 -1.44 0.99 5.83
N VAL A 100 -1.16 0.07 4.93
CA VAL A 100 -0.76 0.35 3.55
C VAL A 100 -1.77 -0.32 2.63
N VAL A 101 -2.35 0.43 1.69
CA VAL A 101 -3.52 0.01 0.91
C VAL A 101 -3.29 0.25 -0.58
N PHE A 102 -3.71 -0.71 -1.39
CA PHE A 102 -3.95 -0.58 -2.83
C PHE A 102 -5.40 -0.96 -3.12
N LEU A 103 -6.17 -0.01 -3.65
CA LEU A 103 -7.57 -0.17 -4.03
C LEU A 103 -7.69 0.02 -5.55
N PRO A 104 -7.72 -1.06 -6.35
CA PRO A 104 -8.02 -0.98 -7.77
C PRO A 104 -9.32 -0.23 -8.05
N SER A 105 -9.41 0.52 -9.14
CA SER A 105 -10.68 1.15 -9.50
C SER A 105 -11.77 0.09 -9.75
N PRO A 106 -12.94 0.16 -9.10
CA PRO A 106 -14.05 -0.75 -9.38
C PRO A 106 -14.69 -0.46 -10.74
N HIS A 107 -14.51 0.76 -11.24
CA HIS A 107 -15.02 1.24 -12.53
C HIS A 107 -14.08 0.88 -13.69
N LEU A 108 -13.04 0.07 -13.44
CA LEU A 108 -12.07 -0.36 -14.45
C LEU A 108 -12.62 -1.45 -15.40
N VAL A 109 -13.88 -1.84 -15.25
CA VAL A 109 -14.62 -2.58 -16.28
C VAL A 109 -15.33 -1.51 -17.10
N GLU A 110 -14.98 -1.26 -18.37
CA GLU A 110 -14.95 -2.26 -19.44
C GLU A 110 -13.76 -2.12 -20.42
N PHE A 111 -12.58 -2.67 -20.08
CA PHE A 111 -11.62 -3.04 -21.15
C PHE A 111 -12.25 -4.05 -22.13
N GLN A 112 -13.20 -4.88 -21.67
CA GLN A 112 -13.88 -5.88 -22.49
C GLN A 112 -14.99 -5.32 -23.40
N ASN A 113 -15.58 -4.16 -23.10
CA ASN A 113 -16.70 -3.62 -23.91
C ASN A 113 -16.31 -2.38 -24.72
N ASP A 114 -15.23 -1.66 -24.36
CA ASP A 114 -14.71 -0.56 -25.21
C ASP A 114 -13.17 -0.47 -25.16
N SER A 115 -12.52 -1.54 -25.63
CA SER A 115 -11.06 -1.60 -25.74
C SER A 115 -10.46 -0.48 -26.60
N GLU A 116 -11.19 0.10 -27.57
CA GLU A 116 -10.66 1.15 -28.45
C GLU A 116 -10.39 2.49 -27.72
N LEU A 117 -11.22 2.85 -26.74
CA LEU A 117 -11.02 4.08 -25.96
C LEU A 117 -9.75 3.99 -25.10
N TYR A 118 -9.48 2.80 -24.55
CA TYR A 118 -8.27 2.49 -23.76
C TYR A 118 -7.02 2.28 -24.64
N LEU A 119 -7.18 1.72 -25.84
CA LEU A 119 -6.08 1.50 -26.80
C LEU A 119 -5.57 2.80 -27.41
N ARG A 120 -6.35 3.88 -27.44
CA ARG A 120 -5.83 5.21 -27.83
C ARG A 120 -4.80 5.73 -26.84
N GLU A 121 -4.95 5.39 -25.55
CA GLU A 121 -3.99 5.61 -24.48
C GLU A 121 -3.11 4.35 -24.29
N HIS A 122 -2.31 4.04 -25.32
CA HIS A 122 -1.51 2.82 -25.55
C HIS A 122 -0.67 2.27 -24.36
N LEU A 123 -0.56 2.98 -23.24
CA LEU A 123 0.18 2.53 -22.06
C LEU A 123 -0.63 1.58 -21.17
N TYR A 124 -1.96 1.66 -21.20
CA TYR A 124 -2.84 1.08 -20.18
C TYR A 124 -3.38 -0.32 -20.52
N ALA A 125 -3.80 -0.51 -21.78
CA ALA A 125 -4.31 -1.77 -22.32
C ALA A 125 -3.33 -2.96 -22.19
N ASP A 126 -2.03 -2.66 -22.18
CA ASP A 126 -0.95 -3.64 -22.15
C ASP A 126 -0.58 -4.12 -20.72
N VAL A 127 -1.08 -3.44 -19.68
CA VAL A 127 -0.78 -3.73 -18.27
C VAL A 127 -1.74 -4.78 -17.69
N ILE A 128 -3.05 -4.62 -17.95
CA ILE A 128 -4.10 -5.53 -17.46
C ILE A 128 -4.66 -6.28 -18.67
N GLY A 129 -4.17 -7.50 -18.90
CA GLY A 129 -4.78 -8.38 -19.91
C GLY A 129 -6.26 -8.69 -19.59
N PRO A 130 -7.05 -9.19 -20.56
CA PRO A 130 -8.50 -9.39 -20.41
C PRO A 130 -8.94 -10.36 -19.30
N GLN A 131 -7.98 -11.04 -18.66
CA GLN A 131 -8.16 -12.00 -17.57
C GLN A 131 -7.80 -11.44 -16.17
N GLY A 132 -7.29 -10.21 -16.10
CA GLY A 132 -6.79 -9.63 -14.85
C GLY A 132 -7.92 -9.15 -13.94
N LEU A 133 -8.21 -9.89 -12.86
CA LEU A 133 -9.03 -9.39 -11.77
C LEU A 133 -8.13 -8.64 -10.77
N ALA A 134 -8.21 -7.31 -10.77
CA ALA A 134 -7.46 -6.53 -9.79
C ALA A 134 -8.06 -6.72 -8.39
N VAL A 135 -7.28 -7.30 -7.48
CA VAL A 135 -7.71 -7.60 -6.11
C VAL A 135 -7.22 -6.50 -5.16
N PRO A 136 -8.09 -5.90 -4.34
CA PRO A 136 -7.68 -4.96 -3.30
C PRO A 136 -6.65 -5.59 -2.37
N MET A 137 -5.57 -4.88 -2.05
CA MET A 137 -4.52 -5.37 -1.17
C MET A 137 -4.33 -4.43 0.01
N ARG A 138 -4.19 -5.01 1.20
CA ARG A 138 -3.95 -4.23 2.41
C ARG A 138 -2.94 -4.92 3.31
N PHE A 139 -1.90 -4.20 3.70
CA PHE A 139 -0.97 -4.61 4.75
C PHE A 139 -1.30 -3.84 6.02
N ASP A 140 -1.59 -4.56 7.10
CA ASP A 140 -1.84 -3.99 8.42
C ASP A 140 -0.75 -4.43 9.39
N PHE A 141 -0.35 -3.53 10.29
CA PHE A 141 0.47 -3.79 11.45
C PHE A 141 -0.21 -3.18 12.67
N ASP A 142 -0.40 -3.92 13.76
CA ASP A 142 -0.89 -3.36 15.01
C ASP A 142 -0.36 -4.18 16.20
N VAL A 143 0.50 -3.56 17.00
CA VAL A 143 1.06 -4.14 18.24
C VAL A 143 0.51 -3.46 19.49
N ARG A 144 -0.53 -2.63 19.35
CA ARG A 144 -1.15 -1.95 20.50
C ARG A 144 -2.01 -2.97 21.24
N GLN A 145 -1.84 -3.02 22.56
CA GLN A 145 -2.61 -3.84 23.50
C GLN A 145 -2.37 -5.36 23.45
N GLY A 146 -1.13 -5.81 23.26
CA GLY A 146 -0.82 -7.25 23.31
C GLY A 146 -1.44 -8.04 22.14
N GLN A 147 -1.77 -7.37 21.04
CA GLN A 147 -1.98 -7.99 19.75
C GLN A 147 -0.62 -8.35 19.14
N GLY A 148 -0.51 -9.51 18.48
CA GLY A 148 0.78 -10.06 18.01
C GLY A 148 1.29 -11.28 18.78
N VAL A 149 0.47 -11.92 19.63
CA VAL A 149 0.89 -13.02 20.53
C VAL A 149 0.29 -14.38 20.13
N SER A 150 -0.48 -14.46 19.03
CA SER A 150 -1.09 -15.73 18.57
C SER A 150 -1.10 -15.86 17.04
N ILE A 151 -1.26 -17.11 16.56
CA ILE A 151 -1.43 -17.48 15.14
C ILE A 151 -2.64 -16.76 14.51
N ASP A 152 -3.70 -16.47 15.26
CA ASP A 152 -4.89 -15.81 14.72
C ASP A 152 -4.74 -14.28 14.61
N HIS A 153 -3.76 -13.71 15.30
CA HIS A 153 -3.54 -12.27 15.42
C HIS A 153 -2.06 -11.92 15.27
N HIS A 154 -1.50 -12.23 14.10
CA HIS A 154 -0.16 -11.79 13.72
C HIS A 154 -0.06 -10.26 13.77
N ALA A 155 1.07 -9.78 14.29
CA ALA A 155 1.35 -8.35 14.41
C ALA A 155 1.27 -7.65 13.05
N THR A 156 1.74 -8.31 11.98
CA THR A 156 1.63 -7.86 10.59
C THR A 156 0.90 -8.89 9.74
N HIS A 157 -0.05 -8.46 8.91
CA HIS A 157 -0.75 -9.33 7.96
C HIS A 157 -1.13 -8.63 6.66
N LEU A 158 -1.29 -9.43 5.61
CA LEU A 158 -1.83 -9.09 4.31
C LEU A 158 -3.28 -9.56 4.22
N THR A 159 -4.18 -8.67 3.83
CA THR A 159 -5.55 -8.96 3.42
C THR A 159 -5.68 -8.77 1.91
N LEU A 160 -6.21 -9.79 1.23
CA LEU A 160 -6.59 -9.74 -0.18
C LEU A 160 -8.12 -9.63 -0.27
N GLY A 161 -8.60 -8.70 -1.08
CA GLY A 161 -10.02 -8.38 -1.22
C GLY A 161 -10.65 -7.85 0.08
N GLN A 162 -11.96 -8.00 0.20
CA GLN A 162 -12.73 -7.62 1.39
C GLN A 162 -13.09 -8.84 2.26
N TYR A 163 -12.34 -9.94 2.16
CA TYR A 163 -12.59 -11.15 2.95
C TYR A 163 -12.20 -10.93 4.42
N LYS A 164 -13.19 -10.99 5.33
CA LYS A 164 -13.01 -10.73 6.77
C LYS A 164 -11.94 -11.62 7.43
N HIS A 165 -11.75 -12.83 6.93
CA HIS A 165 -10.84 -13.83 7.48
C HIS A 165 -9.55 -14.02 6.66
N CYS A 166 -9.35 -13.25 5.58
CA CYS A 166 -8.09 -13.29 4.83
C CYS A 166 -7.03 -12.45 5.55
N ARG A 167 -6.19 -13.13 6.35
CA ARG A 167 -5.06 -12.55 7.07
C ARG A 167 -3.83 -13.43 6.86
N ILE A 168 -3.14 -13.21 5.77
CA ILE A 168 -1.90 -13.92 5.45
C ILE A 168 -0.77 -13.27 6.29
N PRO A 169 0.00 -14.03 7.09
CA PRO A 169 1.05 -13.46 7.92
C PRO A 169 2.15 -12.78 7.09
N VAL A 170 2.69 -11.67 7.60
CA VAL A 170 3.79 -10.94 6.97
C VAL A 170 4.95 -10.79 7.95
N ALA A 171 6.18 -11.08 7.51
CA ALA A 171 7.35 -11.15 8.40
C ALA A 171 7.72 -9.82 9.08
N ALA A 172 7.49 -8.69 8.41
CA ALA A 172 7.84 -7.36 8.89
C ALA A 172 6.81 -6.31 8.43
N PRO A 173 6.68 -5.17 9.13
CA PRO A 173 5.95 -4.02 8.60
C PRO A 173 6.52 -3.57 7.25
N VAL A 174 5.64 -2.99 6.44
CA VAL A 174 5.92 -2.65 5.04
C VAL A 174 6.25 -1.16 4.93
N THR A 175 7.31 -0.83 4.21
CA THR A 175 7.71 0.56 3.93
C THR A 175 7.05 1.09 2.66
N PRO A 176 6.92 2.41 2.49
CA PRO A 176 6.36 3.00 1.27
C PRO A 176 7.07 2.52 0.01
N TRP A 177 8.42 2.56 0.01
CA TRP A 177 9.20 2.10 -1.13
C TRP A 177 8.95 0.62 -1.44
N ALA A 178 8.96 -0.26 -0.45
CA ALA A 178 8.78 -1.70 -0.69
C ALA A 178 7.42 -2.02 -1.28
N PHE A 179 6.38 -1.31 -0.84
CA PHE A 179 5.04 -1.47 -1.39
C PHE A 179 4.93 -0.94 -2.82
N MET A 180 5.45 0.27 -3.09
CA MET A 180 5.37 0.84 -4.44
C MET A 180 6.24 0.07 -5.44
N ASP A 181 7.42 -0.37 -5.04
CA ASP A 181 8.29 -1.20 -5.88
C ASP A 181 7.59 -2.51 -6.28
N PHE A 182 6.90 -3.15 -5.32
CA PHE A 182 6.05 -4.31 -5.58
C PHE A 182 4.93 -3.99 -6.59
N LEU A 183 4.17 -2.91 -6.38
CA LEU A 183 3.10 -2.53 -7.31
C LEU A 183 3.65 -2.25 -8.71
N VAL A 184 4.70 -1.44 -8.84
CA VAL A 184 5.28 -1.06 -10.14
C VAL A 184 5.82 -2.28 -10.88
N ARG A 185 6.54 -3.18 -10.19
CA ARG A 185 7.12 -4.38 -10.82
C ARG A 185 6.09 -5.42 -11.25
N HIS A 186 4.98 -5.53 -10.55
CA HIS A 186 4.03 -6.63 -10.76
C HIS A 186 2.71 -6.21 -11.39
N PHE A 187 2.32 -4.94 -11.28
CA PHE A 187 1.03 -4.43 -11.72
C PHE A 187 1.11 -3.29 -12.73
N TYR A 188 2.29 -2.73 -13.03
CA TYR A 188 2.44 -1.63 -13.98
C TYR A 188 3.52 -1.88 -15.06
N GLN A 189 4.07 -3.08 -15.15
CA GLN A 189 4.88 -3.47 -16.31
C GLN A 189 3.97 -3.66 -17.51
N SER A 190 4.39 -3.15 -18.67
CA SER A 190 3.73 -3.43 -19.94
C SER A 190 4.71 -3.40 -21.11
N PRO A 191 4.36 -4.01 -22.26
CA PRO A 191 5.05 -3.79 -23.53
C PRO A 191 5.36 -2.31 -23.84
N ALA A 192 4.45 -1.39 -23.51
CA ALA A 192 4.63 0.05 -23.71
C ALA A 192 5.56 0.72 -22.67
N MET A 193 5.74 0.13 -21.49
CA MET A 193 6.67 0.56 -20.44
C MET A 193 7.60 -0.58 -20.02
N PRO A 194 8.48 -1.07 -20.91
CA PRO A 194 9.34 -2.20 -20.60
C PRO A 194 10.42 -1.77 -19.58
N ASN A 195 10.67 -2.61 -18.57
CA ASN A 195 11.64 -2.35 -17.50
C ASN A 195 11.30 -1.15 -16.62
N LEU A 196 10.01 -0.88 -16.40
CA LEU A 196 9.57 0.18 -15.52
C LEU A 196 10.10 -0.05 -14.10
N ALA A 197 10.75 0.93 -13.49
CA ALA A 197 11.31 0.80 -12.16
C ALA A 197 11.34 2.15 -11.46
N LEU A 198 11.23 2.11 -10.14
CA LEU A 198 11.44 3.29 -9.30
C LEU A 198 12.94 3.59 -9.24
N ASN A 199 13.35 4.76 -9.73
CA ASN A 199 14.75 5.19 -9.69
C ASN A 199 15.01 6.11 -8.49
N ILE A 200 14.70 5.61 -7.30
CA ILE A 200 14.95 6.29 -6.03
C ILE A 200 15.54 5.34 -5.00
N GLU A 201 16.32 5.90 -4.09
CA GLU A 201 16.92 5.15 -2.97
C GLU A 201 15.83 4.50 -2.10
N PRO A 202 15.96 3.19 -1.80
CA PRO A 202 15.02 2.49 -0.93
C PRO A 202 14.95 3.08 0.48
N ASP A 203 13.75 3.06 1.07
CA ASP A 203 13.59 3.37 2.49
C ASP A 203 14.32 2.32 3.35
N ARG A 204 14.79 2.74 4.54
CA ARG A 204 15.21 1.80 5.58
C ARG A 204 14.08 0.83 5.89
N ARG A 205 14.41 -0.43 6.14
CA ARG A 205 13.45 -1.50 6.42
C ARG A 205 13.11 -1.57 7.91
N PHE A 206 11.93 -2.11 8.21
CA PHE A 206 11.58 -2.55 9.56
C PHE A 206 12.19 -3.91 9.82
N ASP A 207 12.54 -4.18 11.08
CA ASP A 207 13.05 -5.48 11.47
C ASP A 207 11.92 -6.52 11.39
N PRO A 208 12.21 -7.76 10.97
CA PRO A 208 11.26 -8.85 11.09
C PRO A 208 10.82 -9.00 12.55
N HIS A 209 9.52 -9.11 12.78
CA HIS A 209 9.03 -9.45 14.11
C HIS A 209 9.23 -10.95 14.36
N VAL A 210 9.37 -11.33 15.63
CA VAL A 210 9.36 -12.76 16.00
C VAL A 210 8.01 -13.31 15.61
N LEU A 211 7.99 -14.02 14.49
CA LEU A 211 6.82 -14.72 14.01
C LEU A 211 6.63 -15.92 14.93
N VAL A 212 5.65 -15.84 15.83
CA VAL A 212 5.26 -17.00 16.63
C VAL A 212 4.74 -18.07 15.65
N ASP A 213 5.53 -19.13 15.52
CA ASP A 213 5.29 -20.38 14.81
C ASP A 213 4.50 -20.28 13.49
N LEU A 214 5.18 -19.87 12.41
CA LEU A 214 4.67 -20.01 11.04
C LEU A 214 4.80 -21.44 10.50
N THR A 215 5.24 -22.40 11.30
CA THR A 215 5.44 -23.77 10.83
C THR A 215 4.11 -24.32 10.32
N GLY A 216 4.06 -24.63 9.02
CA GLY A 216 2.85 -25.12 8.35
C GLY A 216 1.95 -24.07 7.70
N ASN A 217 2.25 -22.77 7.83
CA ASN A 217 1.45 -21.68 7.26
C ASN A 217 2.14 -20.98 6.07
N ILE A 218 1.36 -20.61 5.05
CA ILE A 218 1.81 -19.73 3.95
C ILE A 218 1.99 -18.31 4.51
N HIS A 219 3.13 -17.67 4.25
CA HIS A 219 3.42 -16.31 4.68
C HIS A 219 4.13 -15.50 3.60
N VAL A 220 4.09 -14.18 3.74
CA VAL A 220 4.84 -13.24 2.90
C VAL A 220 6.04 -12.72 3.69
N SER A 221 7.21 -12.71 3.05
CA SER A 221 8.40 -12.09 3.60
C SER A 221 8.85 -10.95 2.70
N VAL A 222 9.25 -9.84 3.32
CA VAL A 222 9.98 -8.77 2.64
C VAL A 222 11.45 -9.02 3.01
N PRO A 223 12.23 -9.74 2.18
CA PRO A 223 13.57 -10.15 2.55
C PRO A 223 14.46 -8.93 2.83
N ALA A 224 15.37 -9.08 3.78
CA ALA A 224 16.49 -8.16 3.91
C ALA A 224 17.30 -8.23 2.60
N GLY A 225 17.59 -7.08 2.00
CA GLY A 225 18.55 -7.03 0.90
C GLY A 225 19.89 -7.59 1.37
N ILE A 226 20.53 -8.38 0.51
CA ILE A 226 21.91 -8.83 0.68
C ILE A 226 22.83 -7.60 0.66
#